data_AF-A0A4Q4TS92-F1
#
_entry.id   AF-A0A4Q4TS92-F1
#
_cell.length_a   1.000
_cell.length_b   1.000
_cell.length_c   1.000
_cell.angle_alpha   90.00
_cell.angle_beta   90.00
_cell.angle_gamma   90.00
#
_symmetry.space_group_name_H-M   'P 1'
#
loop_
_entity.id
_entity.type
_entity.pdbx_description
1 polymer ?
#
loop_
_entity_poly.entity_id
_entity_poly.type
_entity_poly.pdbx_seq_one_letter_code
_entity_poly.pdbx_strand_id
1 'polypeptide(L)'
;MCSRGPSYPPLTSGPEAAVSRDDLRVAVKEAIVFLNSFPALVKQLNALFNTTHFTAFDLSLGDAAAVGSLYGYDRLLSAINMDGTFFGRPALNTNEADVGKPSFLFGMEIHAG
;
A
#
# COMPACT_ATOMS: atom_id res chain seq x y z
N MET A 1 -34.27 17.66 10.47
CA MET A 1 -33.86 16.65 11.48
C MET A 1 -32.94 15.66 10.78
N CYS A 2 -31.62 15.79 10.95
CA CYS A 2 -30.67 14.81 10.41
C CYS A 2 -30.49 13.69 11.45
N SER A 3 -30.95 12.50 11.11
CA SER A 3 -30.69 11.28 11.87
C SER A 3 -29.20 10.98 11.85
N ARG A 4 -28.56 10.95 13.02
CA ARG A 4 -27.19 10.43 13.18
C ARG A 4 -27.20 8.95 12.79
N GLY A 5 -26.42 8.59 11.77
CA GLY A 5 -26.13 7.20 11.45
C GLY A 5 -25.42 6.49 12.61
N PRO A 6 -25.36 5.15 12.59
CA PRO A 6 -24.76 4.37 13.67
C PRO A 6 -23.32 4.81 13.91
N SER A 7 -23.00 5.11 15.16
CA SER A 7 -21.63 5.37 15.61
C SER A 7 -20.88 4.05 15.66
N TYR A 8 -19.99 3.81 14.69
CA TYR A 8 -19.04 2.70 14.78
C TYR A 8 -18.05 2.99 15.92
N PRO A 9 -17.72 2.00 16.76
CA PRO A 9 -16.64 2.15 17.73
C PRO A 9 -15.32 2.43 16.98
N PRO A 10 -14.41 3.24 17.53
CA PRO A 10 -13.10 3.44 16.93
C PRO A 10 -12.40 2.07 16.84
N LEU A 11 -11.95 1.71 15.63
CA LEU A 11 -11.12 0.54 15.40
C LEU A 11 -9.81 0.70 16.18
N THR A 12 -9.82 0.14 17.39
CA THR A 12 -8.72 -0.43 18.16
C THR A 12 -7.35 0.23 18.00
N SER A 13 -7.02 1.14 18.92
CA SER A 13 -5.64 1.53 19.27
C SER A 13 -4.89 0.41 20.04
N GLY A 14 -5.08 -0.84 19.63
CA GLY A 14 -4.53 -2.02 20.29
C GLY A 14 -3.14 -2.41 19.77
N PRO A 15 -2.40 -3.29 20.49
CA PRO A 15 -1.07 -3.75 20.11
C PRO A 15 -1.02 -4.46 18.73
N GLU A 16 -2.10 -5.08 18.27
CA GLU A 16 -2.20 -5.67 16.93
C GLU A 16 -2.06 -4.64 15.80
N ALA A 17 -2.59 -3.42 15.99
CA ALA A 17 -2.45 -2.32 15.02
C ALA A 17 -1.05 -1.69 15.04
N ALA A 18 -0.24 -1.95 16.06
CA ALA A 18 1.16 -1.54 16.12
C ALA A 18 2.07 -2.55 15.41
N VAL A 19 1.83 -3.85 15.62
CA VAL A 19 2.53 -4.94 14.90
C VAL A 19 2.29 -4.85 13.40
N SER A 20 1.04 -4.62 12.96
CA SER A 20 0.72 -4.49 11.53
C SER A 20 1.42 -3.31 10.82
N ARG A 21 1.75 -2.24 11.56
CA ARG A 21 2.40 -1.04 11.00
C ARG A 21 3.89 -1.22 10.76
N ASP A 22 4.57 -1.95 11.64
CA ASP A 22 6.00 -2.20 11.47
C ASP A 22 6.25 -3.24 10.38
N ASP A 23 5.40 -4.27 10.28
CA ASP A 23 5.40 -5.22 9.16
C ASP A 23 5.18 -4.52 7.81
N LEU A 24 4.23 -3.57 7.75
CA LEU A 24 3.98 -2.74 6.56
C LEU A 24 5.23 -1.96 6.11
N ARG A 25 5.95 -1.36 7.07
CA ARG A 25 7.17 -0.59 6.79
C ARG A 25 8.29 -1.47 6.30
N VAL A 26 8.43 -2.67 6.85
CA VAL A 26 9.41 -3.66 6.40
C VAL A 26 9.10 -4.08 4.97
N ALA A 27 7.85 -4.44 4.67
CA ALA A 27 7.43 -4.83 3.32
C ALA A 27 7.73 -3.75 2.27
N VAL A 28 7.40 -2.48 2.55
CA VAL A 28 7.71 -1.36 1.65
C VAL A 28 9.22 -1.20 1.44
N LYS A 29 10.03 -1.33 2.51
CA LYS A 29 11.50 -1.26 2.40
C LYS A 29 12.07 -2.38 1.55
N GLU A 30 11.63 -3.62 1.77
CA GLU A 30 12.09 -4.78 1.01
C GLU A 30 11.73 -4.66 -0.47
N ALA A 31 10.51 -4.21 -0.78
CA ALA A 31 10.09 -3.94 -2.15
C ALA A 31 10.99 -2.89 -2.82
N ILE A 32 11.31 -1.79 -2.13
CA ILE A 32 12.22 -0.76 -2.65
C ILE A 32 13.63 -1.32 -2.89
N VAL A 33 14.16 -2.13 -1.96
CA VAL A 33 15.48 -2.78 -2.11
C VAL A 33 15.50 -3.67 -3.35
N PHE A 34 14.44 -4.46 -3.58
CA PHE A 34 14.28 -5.25 -4.79
C PHE A 34 14.22 -4.39 -6.05
N LEU A 35 13.39 -3.34 -6.07
CA LEU A 35 13.27 -2.45 -7.23
C LEU A 35 14.59 -1.75 -7.59
N ASN A 36 15.46 -1.51 -6.60
CA ASN A 36 16.79 -0.94 -6.80
C ASN A 36 17.79 -1.97 -7.36
N SER A 37 17.67 -3.26 -7.01
CA SER A 37 18.55 -4.33 -7.52
C SER A 37 18.07 -4.93 -8.85
N PHE A 38 16.77 -4.82 -9.16
CA PHE A 38 16.14 -5.41 -10.34
C PHE A 38 16.82 -5.04 -11.67
N PRO A 39 17.24 -3.78 -11.95
CA PRO A 39 17.93 -3.46 -13.20
C PRO A 39 19.22 -4.28 -13.43
N ALA A 40 19.98 -4.55 -12.36
CA ALA A 40 21.18 -5.37 -12.45
C ALA A 40 20.83 -6.82 -12.78
N LEU A 41 19.78 -7.37 -12.17
CA LEU A 41 19.28 -8.71 -12.44
C LEU A 41 18.81 -8.85 -13.90
N VAL A 42 18.04 -7.88 -14.41
CA VAL A 42 17.57 -7.86 -15.80
C VAL A 42 18.74 -7.89 -16.79
N LYS A 43 19.82 -7.13 -16.49
CA LYS A 43 21.05 -7.12 -17.30
C LYS A 43 21.77 -8.47 -17.26
N GLN A 44 21.88 -9.09 -16.09
CA GLN A 44 22.54 -10.41 -15.94
C GLN A 44 21.80 -11.52 -16.68
N LEU A 45 20.46 -11.48 -16.64
CA LEU A 45 19.61 -12.47 -17.31
C LEU A 45 19.40 -12.18 -18.79
N ASN A 46 19.93 -11.06 -19.31
CA ASN A 46 19.65 -10.55 -20.66
C ASN A 46 18.12 -10.53 -20.96
N ALA A 47 17.34 -10.12 -19.96
CA ALA A 47 15.88 -10.14 -20.04
C ALA A 47 15.33 -8.81 -20.58
N LEU A 48 14.16 -8.85 -21.21
CA LEU A 48 13.50 -7.68 -21.82
C LEU A 48 12.45 -7.08 -20.88
N PHE A 49 12.86 -6.67 -19.68
CA PHE A 49 11.98 -5.98 -18.74
C PHE A 49 12.21 -4.47 -18.75
N ASN A 50 11.13 -3.70 -18.70
CA ASN A 50 11.22 -2.28 -18.38
C ASN A 50 11.51 -2.13 -16.88
N THR A 51 12.61 -1.47 -16.56
CA THR A 51 13.07 -1.27 -15.18
C THR A 51 12.91 0.17 -14.71
N THR A 52 12.25 1.03 -15.50
CA THR A 52 12.12 2.46 -15.19
C THR A 52 10.87 2.78 -14.39
N HIS A 53 9.76 2.07 -14.65
CA HIS A 53 8.46 2.35 -14.08
C HIS A 53 7.77 1.05 -13.66
N PHE A 54 7.08 1.09 -12.51
CA PHE A 54 6.45 -0.05 -11.89
C PHE A 54 5.06 0.31 -11.37
N THR A 55 4.25 -0.73 -11.19
CA THR A 55 2.99 -0.70 -10.45
C THR A 55 3.11 -1.66 -9.29
N ALA A 56 2.68 -1.23 -8.10
CA ALA A 56 2.65 -2.08 -6.91
C ALA A 56 1.25 -2.69 -6.71
N PHE A 57 1.19 -3.95 -6.33
CA PHE A 57 -0.03 -4.62 -5.90
C PHE A 57 0.36 -5.70 -4.88
N ASP A 58 -0.51 -6.04 -3.97
CA ASP A 58 -0.31 -7.16 -3.04
C ASP A 58 -1.67 -7.78 -2.70
N LEU A 59 -1.75 -8.62 -1.66
CA LEU A 59 -3.00 -9.07 -1.07
C LEU A 59 -2.98 -8.77 0.44
N SER A 60 -4.13 -8.38 1.00
CA SER A 60 -4.32 -8.21 2.45
C SER A 60 -3.44 -7.09 3.05
N LEU A 61 -2.62 -7.35 4.07
CA LEU A 61 -1.78 -6.33 4.72
C LEU A 61 -0.81 -5.64 3.75
N GLY A 62 -0.34 -6.35 2.73
CA GLY A 62 0.59 -5.81 1.74
C GLY A 62 -0.03 -4.76 0.83
N ASP A 63 -1.36 -4.73 0.68
CA ASP A 63 -2.02 -3.83 -0.27
C ASP A 63 -2.07 -2.37 0.20
N ALA A 64 -2.21 -2.19 1.51
CA ALA A 64 -2.03 -0.88 2.10
C ALA A 64 -0.58 -0.40 1.94
N ALA A 65 0.38 -1.33 1.89
CA ALA A 65 1.80 -1.05 1.64
C ALA A 65 2.02 -0.68 0.18
N ALA A 66 1.34 -1.35 -0.76
CA ALA A 66 1.37 -1.01 -2.18
C ALA A 66 0.97 0.45 -2.40
N VAL A 67 -0.14 0.91 -1.81
CA VAL A 67 -0.53 2.33 -1.89
C VAL A 67 0.41 3.23 -1.07
N GLY A 68 0.82 2.80 0.12
CA GLY A 68 1.76 3.56 0.97
C GLY A 68 3.13 3.81 0.32
N SER A 69 3.58 2.90 -0.55
CA SER A 69 4.85 3.03 -1.27
C SER A 69 4.85 4.17 -2.31
N LEU A 70 3.67 4.60 -2.78
CA LEU A 70 3.54 5.66 -3.78
C LEU A 70 4.05 7.03 -3.30
N TYR A 71 4.02 7.28 -1.99
CA TYR A 71 4.37 8.57 -1.39
C TYR A 71 5.88 8.88 -1.36
N GLY A 72 6.73 7.87 -1.57
CA GLY A 72 8.19 8.02 -1.41
C GLY A 72 9.00 7.45 -2.56
N TYR A 73 8.37 6.94 -3.62
CA TYR A 73 9.08 6.26 -4.70
C TYR A 73 8.54 6.64 -6.08
N ASP A 74 9.31 7.45 -6.81
CA ASP A 74 8.87 8.03 -8.10
C ASP A 74 8.78 7.01 -9.24
N ARG A 75 9.55 5.92 -9.15
CA ARG A 75 9.46 4.82 -10.13
C ARG A 75 8.17 4.02 -9.98
N LEU A 76 7.44 4.16 -8.86
CA LEU A 76 6.10 3.60 -8.71
C LEU A 76 5.07 4.63 -9.20
N LEU A 77 4.40 4.29 -10.29
CA LEU A 77 3.44 5.16 -10.98
C LEU A 77 2.00 4.92 -10.55
N SER A 78 1.68 3.72 -10.09
CA SER A 78 0.34 3.38 -9.62
C SER A 78 0.37 2.23 -8.62
N ALA A 79 -0.74 2.07 -7.88
CA ALA A 79 -0.90 0.94 -6.97
C ALA A 79 -2.32 0.36 -7.02
N ILE A 80 -2.41 -0.94 -6.79
CA ILE A 80 -3.67 -1.65 -6.58
C ILE A 80 -3.71 -2.09 -5.12
N ASN A 81 -4.84 -1.86 -4.46
CA ASN A 81 -5.15 -2.36 -3.13
C ASN A 81 -6.29 -3.38 -3.25
N MET A 82 -6.00 -4.67 -3.06
CA MET A 82 -6.91 -5.83 -3.02
C MET A 82 -7.29 -6.22 -1.57
N ASP A 83 -8.11 -5.37 -0.94
CA ASP A 83 -8.75 -5.59 0.37
C ASP A 83 -7.85 -5.33 1.58
N GLY A 84 -6.84 -4.49 1.40
CA GLY A 84 -5.95 -4.01 2.43
C GLY A 84 -6.49 -2.80 3.20
N THR A 85 -6.37 -2.86 4.52
CA THR A 85 -6.75 -1.76 5.42
C THR A 85 -5.67 -0.69 5.48
N PHE A 86 -6.04 0.58 5.26
CA PHE A 86 -5.07 1.68 5.35
C PHE A 86 -4.65 2.00 6.78
N PHE A 87 -3.35 2.26 6.95
CA PHE A 87 -2.74 2.76 8.19
C PHE A 87 -1.80 3.94 7.89
N GLY A 88 -1.63 4.85 8.85
CA GLY A 88 -0.67 5.96 8.72
C GLY A 88 -1.17 7.05 7.76
N ARG A 89 -0.26 7.62 6.96
CA ARG A 89 -0.56 8.73 6.03
C ARG A 89 -1.73 8.45 5.07
N PRO A 90 -1.85 7.27 4.43
CA PRO A 90 -3.00 6.92 3.58
C PRO A 90 -4.36 6.87 4.31
N ALA A 91 -4.38 6.75 5.64
CA ALA A 91 -5.62 6.70 6.44
C ALA A 91 -6.07 8.08 6.94
N LEU A 92 -5.31 9.14 6.63
CA LEU A 92 -5.64 10.50 7.06
C LEU A 92 -6.80 11.05 6.24
N ASN A 93 -7.71 11.78 6.89
CA ASN A 93 -8.77 12.54 6.23
C ASN A 93 -8.30 13.98 5.95
N THR A 94 -7.14 14.11 5.31
CA THR A 94 -6.50 15.40 4.97
C THR A 94 -5.86 15.30 3.59
N ASN A 95 -5.47 16.44 3.01
CA ASN A 95 -4.75 16.47 1.72
C ASN A 95 -3.38 15.78 1.78
N GLU A 96 -2.86 15.47 2.97
CA GLU A 96 -1.63 14.69 3.09
C GLU A 96 -1.81 13.26 2.57
N ALA A 97 -3.04 12.71 2.60
CA ALA A 97 -3.37 11.41 2.02
C ALA A 97 -3.56 11.45 0.48
N ASP A 98 -3.46 12.63 -0.14
CA ASP A 98 -3.42 12.71 -1.59
C ASP A 98 -1.99 12.41 -2.07
N VAL A 99 -1.84 11.31 -2.81
CA VAL A 99 -0.56 10.88 -3.38
C VAL A 99 -0.36 11.40 -4.81
N GLY A 100 -1.40 11.94 -5.45
CA GLY A 100 -1.34 12.45 -6.82
C GLY A 100 -1.03 11.39 -7.89
N LYS A 101 -1.07 10.11 -7.54
CA LYS A 101 -0.79 8.97 -8.42
C LYS A 101 -2.02 8.06 -8.49
N PRO A 102 -2.33 7.47 -9.66
CA PRO A 102 -3.46 6.56 -9.80
C PRO A 102 -3.41 5.41 -8.80
N SER A 103 -4.54 5.13 -8.16
CA SER A 103 -4.73 3.93 -7.35
C SER A 103 -6.07 3.28 -7.65
N PHE A 104 -6.12 1.95 -7.52
CA PHE A 104 -7.34 1.17 -7.66
C PHE A 104 -7.59 0.41 -6.36
N LEU A 105 -8.80 0.52 -5.81
CA LEU A 105 -9.19 -0.15 -4.58
C LEU A 105 -10.23 -1.23 -4.91
N PHE A 106 -9.93 -2.46 -4.57
CA PHE A 106 -10.78 -3.62 -4.71
C PHE A 106 -11.02 -4.21 -3.32
N GLY A 107 -12.20 -4.02 -2.75
CA GLY A 107 -12.55 -4.54 -1.42
C GLY A 107 -13.54 -5.70 -1.51
N MET A 108 -13.49 -6.60 -0.54
CA MET A 108 -14.46 -7.67 -0.37
C MET A 108 -15.26 -7.44 0.91
N GLU A 109 -16.58 -7.68 0.87
CA GLU A 109 -17.45 -7.51 2.05
C GLU A 109 -17.10 -8.50 3.19
N ILE A 110 -16.55 -9.66 2.82
CA ILE A 110 -16.11 -10.69 3.76
C ILE A 110 -14.63 -10.96 3.51
N HIS A 111 -13.79 -10.51 4.43
CA HIS A 111 -12.38 -10.88 4.49
C HIS A 111 -12.26 -12.27 5.16
N ALA A 112 -12.29 -13.33 4.37
CA ALA A 112 -12.08 -14.69 4.87
C ALA A 112 -10.57 -14.95 4.99
N GLY A 113 -10.04 -14.84 6.21
CA GLY A 113 -8.69 -15.29 6.58
C GLY A 113 -8.67 -16.78 6.91
#